data_AF-A0A0S3TKG4-F1
#
_entry.id   AF-A0A0S3TKG4-F1
#
_cell.length_a   1.000
_cell.length_b   1.000
_cell.length_c   1.000
_cell.angle_alpha   90.00
_cell.angle_beta   90.00
_cell.angle_gamma   90.00
#
_symmetry.space_group_name_H-M   'P 1'
#
loop_
_entity.id
_entity.type
_entity.pdbx_description
1 polymer ?
#
loop_
_entity_poly.entity_id
_entity_poly.type
_entity_poly.pdbx_seq_one_letter_code
_entity_poly.pdbx_strand_id
1 'polypeptide(L)'
;MTQLTLLNLKIAAAQFVKAMSGVPIPDLFGSTDGKAVGTYVEQAFNHYLRATYNYIPGNAALGIDFPDLNVDLKVTSIRQPQSSCPFRDASQKVYGLGYHLLVFTYEKFDDTTTRTARLDFRDAIFVTREKNR
;
A
#
# COMPACT_ATOMS: atom_id res chain seq x y z
N MET A 1 -14.23 -15.42 -10.97
CA MET A 1 -13.35 -14.60 -10.11
C MET A 1 -13.90 -14.61 -8.69
N THR A 2 -13.03 -14.69 -7.68
CA THR A 2 -13.43 -14.77 -6.27
C THR A 2 -13.66 -13.35 -5.72
N GLN A 3 -14.61 -13.16 -4.81
CA GLN A 3 -14.80 -11.84 -4.18
C GLN A 3 -13.63 -11.51 -3.23
N LEU A 4 -13.18 -10.24 -3.24
CA LEU A 4 -12.15 -9.79 -2.31
C LEU A 4 -12.75 -9.63 -0.91
N THR A 5 -12.22 -10.37 0.06
CA THR A 5 -12.59 -10.28 1.48
C THR A 5 -11.42 -9.75 2.29
N LEU A 6 -11.64 -9.30 3.53
CA LEU A 6 -10.54 -8.88 4.42
C LEU A 6 -9.50 -9.98 4.63
N LEU A 7 -9.92 -11.26 4.72
CA LEU A 7 -9.00 -12.38 4.83
C LEU A 7 -8.15 -12.54 3.57
N ASN A 8 -8.81 -12.54 2.40
CA ASN A 8 -8.13 -12.68 1.11
C ASN A 8 -7.20 -11.50 0.83
N LEU A 9 -7.59 -10.28 1.21
CA LEU A 9 -6.75 -9.09 1.09
C LEU A 9 -5.45 -9.23 1.89
N LYS A 10 -5.51 -9.70 3.14
CA LYS A 10 -4.32 -9.93 3.97
C LYS A 10 -3.39 -10.99 3.38
N ILE A 11 -3.96 -12.09 2.89
CA ILE A 11 -3.20 -13.17 2.24
C ILE A 11 -2.55 -12.65 0.96
N ALA A 12 -3.32 -11.97 0.10
CA ALA A 12 -2.85 -11.40 -1.15
C ALA A 12 -1.77 -10.35 -0.92
N ALA A 13 -1.92 -9.49 0.09
CA ALA A 13 -0.91 -8.51 0.48
C ALA A 13 0.41 -9.17 0.87
N ALA A 14 0.38 -10.20 1.73
CA ALA A 14 1.57 -10.94 2.15
C ALA A 14 2.26 -11.66 0.98
N GLN A 15 1.48 -12.18 0.02
CA GLN A 15 2.02 -12.81 -1.19
C GLN A 15 2.62 -11.76 -2.15
N PHE A 16 1.91 -10.66 -2.35
CA PHE A 16 2.32 -9.58 -3.25
C PHE A 16 3.65 -8.96 -2.83
N VAL A 17 3.82 -8.60 -1.55
CA VAL A 17 5.07 -7.99 -1.10
C VAL A 17 6.25 -8.94 -1.24
N LYS A 18 6.04 -10.26 -1.07
CA LYS A 18 7.08 -11.27 -1.31
C LYS A 18 7.42 -11.42 -2.79
N ALA A 19 6.41 -11.41 -3.66
CA ALA A 19 6.59 -11.56 -5.10
C ALA A 19 7.23 -10.32 -5.75
N MET A 20 6.93 -9.12 -5.24
CA MET A 20 7.47 -7.87 -5.76
C MET A 20 8.84 -7.53 -5.18
N SER A 21 9.16 -8.03 -3.98
CA SER A 21 10.43 -7.73 -3.33
C SER A 21 11.62 -8.15 -4.20
N GLY A 22 12.53 -7.23 -4.47
CA GLY A 22 13.70 -7.48 -5.32
C GLY A 22 13.45 -7.50 -6.83
N VAL A 23 12.21 -7.30 -7.30
CA VAL A 23 11.90 -7.20 -8.73
C VAL A 23 12.51 -5.90 -9.30
N PRO A 24 13.25 -5.95 -10.43
CA PRO A 24 13.76 -4.75 -11.08
C PRO A 24 12.63 -3.89 -11.67
N ILE A 25 12.64 -2.59 -11.34
CA ILE A 25 11.65 -1.59 -11.76
C ILE A 25 12.39 -0.42 -12.42
N PRO A 26 12.48 -0.38 -13.76
CA PRO A 26 13.12 0.71 -14.49
C PRO A 26 12.51 2.09 -14.18
N ASP A 27 11.18 2.16 -14.09
CA ASP A 27 10.42 3.41 -13.93
C ASP A 27 10.72 4.17 -12.63
N LEU A 28 11.26 3.47 -11.63
CA LEU A 28 11.61 4.05 -10.32
C LEU A 28 13.10 4.36 -10.17
N PHE A 29 13.94 4.04 -11.17
CA PHE A 29 15.38 4.28 -11.09
C PHE A 29 15.70 5.76 -10.87
N GLY A 30 16.46 6.07 -9.82
CA GLY A 30 16.83 7.44 -9.46
C GLY A 30 15.70 8.27 -8.85
N SER A 31 14.48 7.74 -8.72
CA SER A 31 13.39 8.41 -8.03
C SER A 31 13.66 8.50 -6.52
N THR A 32 13.58 9.72 -5.99
CA THR A 32 13.61 10.03 -4.56
C THR A 32 12.22 10.44 -4.02
N ASP A 33 11.23 10.56 -4.90
CA ASP A 33 9.86 10.91 -4.53
C ASP A 33 9.13 9.68 -3.99
N GLY A 34 8.94 9.65 -2.67
CA GLY A 34 8.20 8.57 -2.01
C GLY A 34 6.74 8.48 -2.45
N LYS A 35 6.14 9.55 -2.98
CA LYS A 35 4.81 9.52 -3.58
C LYS A 35 4.81 8.75 -4.89
N ALA A 36 5.79 8.99 -5.76
CA ALA A 36 5.93 8.25 -7.01
C ALA A 36 6.09 6.75 -6.77
N VAL A 37 6.89 6.36 -5.77
CA VAL A 37 7.02 4.96 -5.37
C VAL A 37 5.71 4.40 -4.80
N GLY A 38 5.03 5.15 -3.94
CA GLY A 38 3.75 4.75 -3.38
C GLY A 38 2.70 4.49 -4.46
N THR A 39 2.52 5.44 -5.38
CA THR A 39 1.62 5.32 -6.53
C THR A 39 1.94 4.12 -7.41
N TYR A 40 3.23 3.84 -7.67
CA TYR A 40 3.61 2.65 -8.44
C TYR A 40 3.17 1.36 -7.74
N VAL A 41 3.44 1.23 -6.44
CA VAL A 41 3.10 0.04 -5.66
C VAL A 41 1.58 -0.13 -5.55
N GLU A 42 0.83 0.95 -5.34
CA GLU A 42 -0.63 0.95 -5.32
C GLU A 42 -1.21 0.44 -6.64
N GLN A 43 -0.72 0.95 -7.77
CA GLN A 43 -1.17 0.51 -9.10
C GLN A 43 -0.84 -0.96 -9.35
N ALA A 44 0.38 -1.38 -9.02
CA ALA A 44 0.83 -2.74 -9.22
C ALA A 44 0.09 -3.74 -8.29
N PHE A 45 -0.24 -3.35 -7.06
CA PHE A 45 -1.05 -4.18 -6.17
C PHE A 45 -2.49 -4.31 -6.66
N ASN A 46 -3.09 -3.21 -7.13
CA ASN A 46 -4.41 -3.26 -7.76
C ASN A 46 -4.41 -4.16 -9.01
N HIS A 47 -3.36 -4.11 -9.83
CA HIS A 47 -3.22 -5.01 -10.97
C HIS A 47 -3.12 -6.48 -10.52
N TYR A 48 -2.31 -6.77 -9.50
CA TYR A 48 -2.17 -8.10 -8.90
C TYR A 48 -3.52 -8.64 -8.38
N LEU A 49 -4.29 -7.82 -7.66
CA LEU A 49 -5.59 -8.22 -7.13
C LEU A 49 -6.62 -8.48 -8.24
N ARG A 50 -6.67 -7.63 -9.27
CA ARG A 50 -7.62 -7.76 -10.40
C ARG A 50 -7.44 -9.04 -11.20
N ALA A 51 -6.25 -9.65 -11.18
CA ALA A 51 -6.02 -10.93 -11.85
C ALA A 51 -6.85 -12.07 -11.24
N THR A 52 -7.19 -11.99 -9.94
CA THR A 52 -7.81 -13.10 -9.19
C THR A 52 -9.16 -12.73 -8.57
N TYR A 53 -9.32 -11.47 -8.16
CA TYR A 53 -10.44 -11.02 -7.35
C TYR A 53 -11.35 -10.03 -8.07
N ASN A 54 -12.64 -10.13 -7.79
CA ASN A 54 -13.62 -9.10 -8.10
C ASN A 54 -13.76 -8.15 -6.90
N TYR A 55 -13.59 -6.85 -7.13
CA TYR A 55 -13.77 -5.79 -6.14
C TYR A 55 -13.85 -4.42 -6.83
N ILE A 56 -14.38 -3.41 -6.14
CA ILE A 56 -14.38 -2.04 -6.61
C ILE A 56 -13.13 -1.34 -6.05
N PRO A 57 -12.15 -0.96 -6.90
CA PRO A 57 -11.02 -0.16 -6.46
C PRO A 57 -11.51 1.23 -6.03
N GLY A 58 -10.90 1.76 -4.97
CA GLY A 58 -11.12 3.12 -4.51
C GLY A 58 -10.83 4.15 -5.60
N ASN A 59 -11.56 5.27 -5.56
CA ASN A 59 -11.20 6.45 -6.32
C ASN A 59 -10.57 7.49 -5.39
N ALA A 60 -9.68 8.34 -5.92
CA ALA A 60 -9.01 9.38 -5.16
C ALA A 60 -9.98 10.38 -4.50
N ALA A 61 -11.24 10.47 -4.98
CA ALA A 61 -12.26 11.38 -4.44
C ALA A 61 -12.90 10.86 -3.14
N LEU A 62 -13.03 9.54 -2.98
CA LEU A 62 -13.44 8.87 -1.73
C LEU A 62 -12.24 8.74 -0.78
N GLY A 63 -11.03 8.68 -1.36
CA GLY A 63 -9.70 8.57 -0.76
C GLY A 63 -9.54 7.44 0.26
N ILE A 64 -10.20 6.32 -0.02
CA ILE A 64 -9.96 5.03 0.62
C ILE A 64 -9.76 4.01 -0.50
N ASP A 65 -8.69 3.23 -0.45
CA ASP A 65 -8.30 2.35 -1.56
C ASP A 65 -9.22 1.15 -1.77
N PHE A 66 -9.83 0.63 -0.71
CA PHE A 66 -10.78 -0.48 -0.76
C PHE A 66 -12.06 -0.12 -0.02
N PRO A 67 -12.99 0.64 -0.64
CA PRO A 67 -14.21 1.12 -0.01
C PRO A 67 -15.08 0.01 0.57
N ASP A 68 -15.29 -1.09 -0.18
CA ASP A 68 -16.12 -2.22 0.24
C ASP A 68 -15.60 -2.92 1.50
N LEU A 69 -14.29 -2.84 1.73
CA LEU A 69 -13.61 -3.42 2.88
C LEU A 69 -13.32 -2.38 3.97
N ASN A 70 -13.58 -1.11 3.68
CA ASN A 70 -13.19 0.04 4.49
C ASN A 70 -11.70 -0.04 4.89
N VAL A 71 -10.83 -0.32 3.91
CA VAL A 71 -9.36 -0.40 4.06
C VAL A 71 -8.70 0.67 3.22
N ASP A 72 -7.76 1.39 3.83
CA ASP A 72 -6.85 2.33 3.16
C ASP A 72 -5.46 1.71 3.06
N LEU A 73 -4.80 1.84 1.92
CA LEU A 73 -3.45 1.32 1.68
C LEU A 73 -2.44 2.46 1.83
N LYS A 74 -1.41 2.22 2.61
CA LYS A 74 -0.31 3.15 2.79
C LYS A 74 1.00 2.49 2.45
N VAL A 75 1.73 3.07 1.52
CA VAL A 75 3.05 2.61 1.12
C VAL A 75 4.08 3.63 1.59
N THR A 76 5.05 3.20 2.40
CA THR A 76 6.04 4.11 3.00
C THR A 76 7.44 3.52 3.03
N SER A 77 8.44 4.38 2.85
CA SER A 77 9.86 4.02 3.00
C SER A 77 10.21 3.90 4.49
N ILE A 78 11.07 2.94 4.83
CA ILE A 78 11.66 2.83 6.19
C ILE A 78 12.75 3.88 6.44
N ARG A 79 13.42 4.36 5.38
CA ARG A 79 14.53 5.33 5.49
C ARG A 79 14.03 6.75 5.69
N GLN A 80 12.92 7.07 5.03
CA GLN A 80 12.24 8.36 5.13
C GLN A 80 10.73 8.10 5.15
N PRO A 81 10.14 7.94 6.35
CA PRO A 81 8.70 7.76 6.48
C PRO A 81 7.98 8.92 5.79
N GLN A 82 7.02 8.61 4.91
CA GLN A 82 6.22 9.65 4.27
C GLN A 82 5.38 10.39 5.33
N SER A 83 5.48 11.71 5.37
CA SER A 83 4.87 12.58 6.39
C SER A 83 3.37 12.86 6.18
N SER A 84 2.63 11.97 5.52
CA SER A 84 1.18 12.17 5.37
C SER A 84 0.47 11.79 6.66
N CYS A 85 -0.30 12.71 7.23
CA CYS A 85 -1.16 12.45 8.38
C CYS A 85 -2.23 11.41 7.97
N PRO A 86 -2.35 10.26 8.65
CA PRO A 86 -3.42 9.30 8.35
C PRO A 86 -4.80 9.83 8.78
N PHE A 87 -4.83 10.89 9.58
CA PHE A 87 -6.08 11.48 10.02
C PHE A 87 -6.58 12.46 8.97
N ARG A 88 -7.73 12.15 8.37
CA ARG A 88 -8.44 13.03 7.43
C ARG A 88 -8.97 14.29 8.10
N ASP A 89 -9.23 14.20 9.41
CA ASP A 89 -9.69 15.31 10.25
C ASP A 89 -8.99 15.31 11.61
N ALA A 90 -8.86 16.51 12.20
CA ALA A 90 -8.33 16.68 13.57
C ALA A 90 -9.15 15.90 14.63
N SER A 91 -10.41 15.61 14.34
CA SER A 91 -11.29 14.77 15.17
C SER A 91 -10.89 13.29 15.16
N GLN A 92 -10.36 12.74 14.06
CA GLN A 92 -9.91 11.34 14.01
C GLN A 92 -8.66 11.09 14.87
N LYS A 93 -7.85 12.12 15.15
CA LYS A 93 -6.78 12.05 16.16
C LYS A 93 -7.30 11.78 17.57
N VAL A 94 -8.57 12.11 17.84
CA VAL A 94 -9.21 12.00 19.16
C VAL A 94 -10.07 10.72 19.27
N TYR A 95 -10.71 10.30 18.18
CA TYR A 95 -11.70 9.19 18.19
C TYR A 95 -11.23 7.86 17.59
N GLY A 96 -10.01 7.79 17.06
CA GLY A 96 -9.47 6.59 16.41
C GLY A 96 -9.78 6.53 14.90
N LEU A 97 -9.10 5.64 14.19
CA LEU A 97 -9.24 5.46 12.74
C LEU A 97 -10.59 4.82 12.41
N GLY A 98 -11.47 5.51 11.69
CA GLY A 98 -12.77 5.00 11.24
C GLY A 98 -12.71 3.88 10.19
N TYR A 99 -11.50 3.49 9.78
CA TYR A 99 -11.21 2.54 8.71
C TYR A 99 -9.96 1.70 9.06
N HIS A 100 -9.80 0.58 8.36
CA HIS A 100 -8.64 -0.30 8.49
C HIS A 100 -7.46 0.27 7.71
N LEU A 101 -6.23 0.10 8.22
CA LEU A 101 -5.02 0.46 7.47
C LEU A 101 -4.28 -0.80 7.04
N LEU A 102 -3.92 -0.87 5.78
CA LEU A 102 -2.92 -1.81 5.28
C LEU A 102 -1.66 -1.01 4.97
N VAL A 103 -0.54 -1.34 5.61
CA VAL A 103 0.71 -0.59 5.49
C VAL A 103 1.80 -1.48 4.89
N PHE A 104 2.37 -1.04 3.78
CA PHE A 104 3.57 -1.63 3.19
C PHE A 104 4.78 -0.76 3.51
N THR A 105 5.78 -1.36 4.15
CA THR A 105 7.07 -0.72 4.42
C THR A 105 8.11 -1.26 3.45
N TYR A 106 8.89 -0.36 2.84
CA TYR A 106 9.92 -0.76 1.88
C TYR A 106 11.23 -0.02 2.09
N GLU A 107 12.31 -0.61 1.57
CA GLU A 107 13.57 0.06 1.34
C GLU A 107 13.88 0.05 -0.16
N LYS A 108 14.23 1.21 -0.73
CA LYS A 108 14.53 1.32 -2.17
C LYS A 108 16.04 1.28 -2.39
N PHE A 109 16.45 0.53 -3.41
CA PHE A 109 17.82 0.48 -3.89
C PHE A 109 17.84 0.72 -5.40
N ASP A 110 18.80 1.49 -5.87
CA ASP A 110 19.03 1.70 -7.30
C ASP A 110 20.25 0.89 -7.75
N ASP A 111 20.10 0.16 -8.85
CA ASP A 111 21.18 -0.51 -9.57
C ASP A 111 21.56 0.34 -10.78
N THR A 112 22.76 0.92 -10.75
CA THR A 112 23.27 1.80 -11.81
C THR A 112 23.68 1.03 -13.07
N THR A 113 23.96 -0.26 -12.97
CA THR A 113 24.38 -1.12 -14.09
C THR A 113 23.18 -1.43 -14.97
N THR A 114 22.08 -1.85 -14.37
CA THR A 114 20.83 -2.17 -15.10
C THR A 114 19.90 -0.97 -15.25
N ARG A 115 20.20 0.15 -14.59
CA ARG A 115 19.35 1.35 -14.51
C ARG A 115 17.94 1.03 -14.03
N THR A 116 17.84 0.23 -12.97
CA THR A 116 16.58 -0.18 -12.35
C THR A 116 16.58 0.09 -10.87
N ALA A 117 15.43 0.41 -10.30
CA ALA A 117 15.23 0.32 -8.86
C ALA A 117 14.80 -1.08 -8.45
N ARG A 118 14.98 -1.43 -7.18
CA ARG A 118 14.27 -2.53 -6.51
C ARG A 118 13.70 -2.03 -5.19
N LEU A 119 12.58 -2.60 -4.80
CA LEU A 119 11.97 -2.37 -3.50
C LEU A 119 12.13 -3.63 -2.66
N ASP A 120 12.77 -3.50 -1.50
CA ASP A 120 12.84 -4.57 -0.52
C ASP A 120 11.73 -4.32 0.51
N PHE A 121 10.61 -5.03 0.37
CA PHE A 121 9.52 -4.92 1.34
C PHE A 121 9.92 -5.58 2.66
N ARG A 122 9.76 -4.85 3.77
CA ARG A 122 10.07 -5.34 5.11
C ARG A 122 8.81 -5.92 5.76
N ASP A 123 7.71 -5.17 5.72
CA ASP A 123 6.46 -5.55 6.37
C ASP A 123 5.23 -5.27 5.51
N ALA A 124 4.21 -6.11 5.71
CA ALA A 124 2.83 -5.85 5.32
C ALA A 124 1.96 -5.92 6.58
N ILE A 125 1.64 -4.75 7.13
CA ILE A 125 0.98 -4.62 8.44
C ILE A 125 -0.49 -4.29 8.22
N PHE A 126 -1.38 -5.07 8.81
CA PHE A 126 -2.81 -4.77 8.81
C PHE A 126 -3.23 -4.27 10.20
N VAL A 127 -3.62 -3.00 10.27
CA VAL A 127 -4.17 -2.38 11.48
C VAL A 127 -5.68 -2.38 11.38
N THR A 128 -6.32 -2.98 12.38
CA THR A 128 -7.78 -3.00 12.44
C THR A 128 -8.28 -1.63 12.90
N ARG A 129 -9.37 -1.13 12.32
CA ARG A 129 -10.01 0.11 12.77
C ARG A 129 -10.20 0.10 14.29
N GLU A 130 -9.90 1.21 14.94
CA GLU A 130 -10.12 1.37 16.37
C GLU A 130 -11.58 1.79 16.58
N LYS A 131 -12.28 1.13 17.49
CA LYS A 131 -13.58 1.59 17.99
C LYS A 131 -13.39 1.92 19.46
N ASN A 132 -13.07 3.18 19.76
CA ASN A 132 -13.12 3.65 21.14
C ASN A 132 -14.60 3.72 21.54
N ARG A 133 -14.95 2.98 22.60
CA ARG A 133 -16.27 3.04 23.25
C ARG A 133 -16.40 4.30 24.08
#